data_AF-A0A3D1RHL2-F1
#
_entry.id   AF-A0A3D1RHL2-F1
#
_cell.length_a   1.000
_cell.length_b   1.000
_cell.length_c   1.000
_cell.angle_alpha   90.00
_cell.angle_beta   90.00
_cell.angle_gamma   90.00
#
_symmetry.space_group_name_H-M   'P 1'
#
loop_
_entity.id
_entity.type
_entity.pdbx_description
1 polymer ?
#
loop_
_entity_poly.entity_id
_entity_poly.type
_entity_poly.pdbx_seq_one_letter_code
_entity_poly.pdbx_strand_id
1 'polypeptide(L)'
;MDNAFLGYACDVLADTGKGLTGSEIVKYCNRFAIDYNVRIPVDDVKMLQMNHKPQIPNKRTALKMNLETFELQQQIEIIRFLSELPKLKDNEDIKELINKMNVRFGLSDNQELKKGINETKHWLEKYPKSFKVYNEALDKYGKGVFQRNVLDDMRLSLELLLKDLLNNDASLENQWKILGKRLKDENVSKEISNVFEKILSYYGDYQNQYIKHNDNVKENEIELIISQTNTIMQFLIKTLS
;
A
#
# COMPACT_ATOMS: atom_id res chain seq x y z
N MET A 1 16.29 -2.49 0.50
CA MET A 1 16.37 -2.23 1.96
C MET A 1 17.82 -2.00 2.34
N ASP A 2 18.16 -1.16 3.33
CA ASP A 2 19.57 -1.05 3.73
C ASP A 2 20.07 -2.32 4.45
N ASN A 3 21.38 -2.55 4.39
CA ASN A 3 22.00 -3.76 4.93
C ASN A 3 21.83 -3.93 6.44
N ALA A 4 21.70 -2.83 7.19
CA ALA A 4 21.56 -2.87 8.64
C ALA A 4 20.17 -3.38 9.04
N PHE A 5 19.11 -2.84 8.42
CA PHE A 5 17.75 -3.26 8.68
C PHE A 5 17.48 -4.67 8.15
N LEU A 6 18.00 -5.00 6.96
CA LEU A 6 17.86 -6.35 6.41
C LEU A 6 18.56 -7.39 7.31
N GLY A 7 19.74 -7.07 7.84
CA GLY A 7 20.44 -7.90 8.82
C GLY A 7 19.60 -8.11 10.07
N TYR A 8 19.08 -7.04 10.66
CA TYR A 8 18.19 -7.12 11.84
C TYR A 8 16.95 -7.98 11.58
N ALA A 9 16.27 -7.82 10.43
CA ALA A 9 15.12 -8.63 10.08
C ALA A 9 15.47 -10.13 9.99
N CYS A 10 16.61 -10.46 9.36
CA CYS A 10 17.09 -11.84 9.28
C CYS A 10 17.46 -12.41 10.66
N ASP A 11 18.00 -11.58 11.56
CA ASP A 11 18.38 -11.98 12.90
C ASP A 11 17.17 -12.43 13.73
N VAL A 12 16.08 -11.66 13.65
CA VAL A 12 14.82 -11.94 14.33
C VAL A 12 14.08 -13.11 13.67
N LEU A 13 13.92 -13.08 12.35
CA LEU A 13 13.16 -14.10 11.60
C LEU A 13 13.84 -15.47 11.62
N ALA A 14 15.17 -15.51 11.59
CA ALA A 14 15.94 -16.75 11.61
C ALA A 14 16.57 -17.03 12.99
N ASP A 15 15.98 -16.51 14.08
CA ASP A 15 16.42 -16.82 15.44
C ASP A 15 16.40 -18.33 15.71
N THR A 16 17.37 -18.82 16.49
CA THR A 16 17.57 -20.27 16.75
C THR A 16 16.44 -20.89 17.56
N GLY A 17 15.88 -20.16 18.54
CA GLY A 17 14.85 -20.69 19.44
C GLY A 17 13.42 -20.26 19.10
N LYS A 18 13.25 -19.04 18.61
CA LYS A 18 11.93 -18.41 18.40
C LYS A 18 11.63 -18.04 16.94
N GLY A 19 12.53 -18.37 16.02
CA GLY A 19 12.43 -18.02 14.59
C GLY A 19 12.04 -19.19 13.69
N LEU A 20 12.24 -18.99 12.39
CA LEU A 20 12.05 -19.98 11.35
C LEU A 20 13.18 -21.02 11.33
N THR A 21 12.83 -22.24 10.97
CA THR A 21 13.81 -23.29 10.65
C THR A 21 14.40 -23.06 9.26
N GLY A 22 15.55 -23.66 8.99
CA GLY A 22 16.17 -23.58 7.65
C GLY A 22 15.28 -24.12 6.54
N SER A 23 14.51 -25.19 6.82
CA SER A 23 13.56 -25.75 5.86
C SER A 23 12.40 -24.83 5.54
N GLU A 24 11.87 -24.11 6.54
CA GLU A 24 10.83 -23.11 6.33
C GLU A 24 11.33 -21.91 5.53
N ILE A 25 12.54 -21.42 5.84
CA ILE A 25 13.17 -20.32 5.10
C ILE A 25 13.27 -20.68 3.61
N VAL A 26 13.87 -21.83 3.30
CA VAL A 26 14.01 -22.29 1.91
C VAL A 26 12.64 -22.46 1.24
N LYS A 27 11.67 -23.08 1.93
CA LYS A 27 10.30 -23.26 1.42
C LYS A 27 9.65 -21.94 1.03
N TYR A 28 9.68 -20.94 1.92
CA TYR A 28 9.00 -19.67 1.67
C TYR A 28 9.77 -18.81 0.65
N CYS A 29 11.10 -18.78 0.71
CA CYS A 29 11.90 -18.08 -0.31
C CYS A 29 11.67 -18.67 -1.71
N ASN A 30 11.61 -20.00 -1.85
CA ASN A 30 11.29 -20.65 -3.13
C ASN A 30 9.91 -20.27 -3.65
N ARG A 31 8.91 -20.17 -2.77
CA ARG A 31 7.56 -19.71 -3.15
C ARG A 31 7.61 -18.32 -3.78
N PHE A 32 8.23 -17.36 -3.10
CA PHE A 32 8.34 -15.99 -3.62
C PHE A 32 9.26 -15.88 -4.84
N ALA A 33 10.31 -16.71 -4.92
CA ALA A 33 11.17 -16.81 -6.10
C ALA A 33 10.37 -17.22 -7.34
N ILE A 34 9.44 -18.17 -7.21
CA ILE A 34 8.53 -18.57 -8.28
C ILE A 34 7.54 -17.44 -8.59
N ASP A 35 6.90 -16.87 -7.56
CA ASP A 35 5.86 -15.85 -7.73
C ASP A 35 6.39 -14.59 -8.44
N TYR A 36 7.61 -14.16 -8.12
CA TYR A 36 8.25 -13.00 -8.75
C TYR A 36 9.20 -13.34 -9.90
N ASN A 37 9.34 -14.62 -10.25
CA ASN A 37 10.30 -15.09 -11.25
C ASN A 37 11.75 -14.60 -10.99
N VAL A 38 12.19 -14.67 -9.72
CA VAL A 38 13.51 -14.27 -9.23
C VAL A 38 14.34 -15.53 -8.94
N ARG A 39 15.60 -15.55 -9.38
CA ARG A 39 16.53 -16.63 -9.01
C ARG A 39 17.17 -16.32 -7.66
N ILE A 40 17.01 -17.25 -6.71
CA ILE A 40 17.59 -17.13 -5.38
C ILE A 40 18.81 -18.06 -5.23
N PRO A 41 19.83 -17.68 -4.45
CA PRO A 41 21.05 -18.46 -4.28
C PRO A 41 20.89 -19.69 -3.35
N VAL A 42 19.85 -19.73 -2.51
CA VAL A 42 19.61 -20.83 -1.56
C VAL A 42 18.20 -21.38 -1.74
N ASP A 43 18.08 -22.39 -2.60
CA ASP A 43 16.82 -23.03 -2.99
C ASP A 43 16.66 -24.47 -2.48
N ASP A 44 17.73 -25.10 -1.97
CA ASP A 44 17.69 -26.43 -1.36
C ASP A 44 18.16 -26.39 0.11
N VAL A 45 17.38 -27.01 0.99
CA VAL A 45 17.71 -27.17 2.42
C VAL A 45 19.03 -27.90 2.63
N LYS A 46 19.43 -28.77 1.69
CA LYS A 46 20.74 -29.45 1.72
C LYS A 46 21.91 -28.47 1.72
N MET A 47 21.75 -27.27 1.17
CA MET A 47 22.79 -26.24 1.18
C MET A 47 23.10 -25.71 2.59
N LEU A 48 22.22 -25.96 3.55
CA LEU A 48 22.39 -25.63 4.98
C LEU A 48 23.01 -26.77 5.79
N GLN A 49 23.24 -27.93 5.18
CA GLN A 49 23.82 -29.10 5.85
C GLN A 49 25.34 -29.04 5.80
N MET A 50 25.99 -29.50 6.88
CA MET A 50 27.46 -29.52 7.00
C MET A 50 28.17 -30.32 5.90
N ASN A 51 27.47 -31.25 5.26
CA ASN A 51 28.05 -32.16 4.27
C ASN A 51 27.98 -31.63 2.82
N HIS A 52 27.44 -30.43 2.60
CA HIS A 52 27.26 -29.86 1.27
C HIS A 52 28.34 -28.81 0.91
N LYS A 53 28.70 -28.72 -0.37
CA LYS A 53 29.60 -27.69 -0.93
C LYS A 53 28.88 -26.96 -2.08
N PRO A 54 28.82 -25.61 -2.09
CA PRO A 54 29.41 -24.66 -1.15
C PRO A 54 28.67 -24.61 0.20
N GLN A 55 29.42 -24.45 1.29
CA GLN A 55 28.88 -24.41 2.64
C GLN A 55 28.22 -23.06 2.91
N ILE A 56 26.93 -23.06 3.22
CA ILE A 56 26.23 -21.87 3.72
C ILE A 56 26.29 -21.87 5.25
N PRO A 57 26.81 -20.82 5.90
CA PRO A 57 27.17 -20.86 7.32
C PRO A 57 26.00 -21.18 8.27
N ASN A 58 24.82 -20.61 8.02
CA ASN A 58 23.62 -20.85 8.82
C ASN A 58 22.35 -20.30 8.14
N LYS A 59 21.19 -20.62 8.73
CA LYS A 59 19.86 -20.22 8.25
C LYS A 59 19.65 -18.70 8.13
N ARG A 60 20.30 -17.90 8.98
CA ARG A 60 20.23 -16.43 8.94
C ARG A 60 20.96 -15.88 7.72
N THR A 61 22.15 -16.39 7.43
CA THR A 61 22.89 -16.07 6.19
C THR A 61 22.09 -16.47 4.95
N ALA A 62 21.47 -17.65 4.97
CA ALA A 62 20.66 -18.12 3.85
C ALA A 62 19.45 -17.21 3.56
N LEU A 63 18.70 -16.83 4.60
CA LEU A 63 17.59 -15.89 4.46
C LEU A 63 18.06 -14.55 3.89
N LYS A 64 19.18 -14.02 4.41
CA LYS A 64 19.75 -12.76 3.94
C LYS A 64 20.13 -12.82 2.46
N MET A 65 20.89 -13.85 2.05
CA MET A 65 21.32 -14.03 0.66
C MET A 65 20.13 -14.13 -0.30
N ASN A 66 19.08 -14.83 0.11
CA ASN A 66 17.85 -14.89 -0.68
C ASN A 66 17.16 -13.53 -0.77
N LEU A 67 16.94 -12.85 0.36
CA LEU A 67 16.28 -11.54 0.38
C LEU A 67 17.03 -10.48 -0.42
N GLU A 68 18.36 -10.52 -0.48
CA GLU A 68 19.19 -9.59 -1.27
C GLU A 68 18.95 -9.69 -2.79
N THR A 69 18.34 -10.78 -3.28
CA THR A 69 17.99 -10.91 -4.70
C THR A 69 16.67 -10.24 -5.10
N PHE A 70 15.83 -9.92 -4.13
CA PHE A 70 14.53 -9.30 -4.35
C PHE A 70 14.65 -7.76 -4.32
N GLU A 71 13.79 -7.06 -5.06
CA GLU A 71 13.73 -5.61 -5.00
C GLU A 71 13.10 -5.12 -3.68
N LEU A 72 13.19 -3.82 -3.36
CA LEU A 72 12.77 -3.28 -2.06
C LEU A 72 11.32 -3.65 -1.69
N GLN A 73 10.38 -3.53 -2.62
CA GLN A 73 8.97 -3.83 -2.33
C GLN A 73 8.75 -5.32 -2.03
N GLN A 74 9.38 -6.18 -2.81
CA GLN A 74 9.35 -7.63 -2.60
C GLN A 74 10.02 -8.02 -1.27
N GLN A 75 11.14 -7.40 -0.91
CA GLN A 75 11.78 -7.60 0.40
C GLN A 75 10.83 -7.28 1.56
N ILE A 76 10.11 -6.16 1.48
CA ILE A 76 9.13 -5.76 2.48
C ILE A 76 7.99 -6.78 2.57
N GLU A 77 7.41 -7.17 1.43
CA GLU A 77 6.31 -8.14 1.39
C GLU A 77 6.72 -9.49 1.98
N ILE A 78 7.89 -10.00 1.60
CA ILE A 78 8.41 -11.27 2.11
C ILE A 78 8.64 -11.18 3.63
N ILE A 79 9.33 -10.15 4.12
CA ILE A 79 9.62 -9.99 5.55
C ILE A 79 8.31 -9.87 6.35
N ARG A 80 7.33 -9.14 5.83
CA ARG A 80 6.01 -9.00 6.45
C ARG A 80 5.27 -10.34 6.52
N PHE A 81 5.16 -11.03 5.39
CA PHE A 81 4.53 -12.34 5.31
C PHE A 81 5.15 -13.33 6.31
N LEU A 82 6.48 -13.38 6.37
CA LEU A 82 7.18 -14.25 7.31
C LEU A 82 6.90 -13.86 8.76
N SER A 83 6.85 -12.56 9.07
CA SER A 83 6.57 -12.03 10.41
C SER A 83 5.13 -12.32 10.88
N GLU A 84 4.17 -12.44 9.96
CA GLU A 84 2.75 -12.69 10.25
C GLU A 84 2.40 -14.19 10.34
N LEU A 85 3.37 -15.10 10.18
CA LEU A 85 3.13 -16.54 10.29
C LEU A 85 2.55 -16.90 11.68
N PRO A 86 1.53 -17.78 11.77
CA PRO A 86 0.82 -18.05 13.03
C PRO A 86 1.73 -18.41 14.22
N LYS A 87 2.82 -19.14 13.96
CA LYS A 87 3.77 -19.56 14.99
C LYS A 87 4.66 -18.44 15.54
N LEU A 88 4.76 -17.30 14.85
CA LEU A 88 5.56 -16.15 15.25
C LEU A 88 4.73 -15.04 15.89
N LYS A 89 3.39 -15.19 15.92
CA LYS A 89 2.45 -14.15 16.36
C LYS A 89 2.69 -13.65 17.79
N ASP A 90 3.11 -14.55 18.68
CA ASP A 90 3.34 -14.23 20.10
C ASP A 90 4.81 -13.83 20.40
N ASN A 91 5.66 -13.73 19.37
CA ASN A 91 7.06 -13.34 19.55
C ASN A 91 7.19 -11.79 19.62
N GLU A 92 7.58 -11.26 20.79
CA GLU A 92 7.78 -9.82 21.00
C GLU A 92 8.84 -9.21 20.07
N ASP A 93 9.91 -9.95 19.74
CA ASP A 93 10.95 -9.47 18.83
C ASP A 93 10.39 -9.32 17.40
N ILE A 94 9.43 -10.16 17.01
CA ILE A 94 8.71 -10.08 15.73
C ILE A 94 7.76 -8.88 15.73
N LYS A 95 7.05 -8.61 16.83
CA LYS A 95 6.21 -7.41 16.97
C LYS A 95 7.06 -6.14 16.86
N GLU A 96 8.23 -6.12 17.49
CA GLU A 96 9.16 -5.00 17.37
C GLU A 96 9.70 -4.85 15.94
N LEU A 97 10.03 -5.95 15.26
CA LEU A 97 10.42 -5.94 13.84
C LEU A 97 9.31 -5.32 12.96
N ILE A 98 8.06 -5.77 13.12
CA ILE A 98 6.92 -5.22 12.40
C ILE A 98 6.78 -3.72 12.67
N ASN A 99 6.85 -3.28 13.93
CA ASN A 99 6.77 -1.86 14.28
C ASN A 99 7.89 -1.03 13.65
N LYS A 100 9.14 -1.51 13.72
CA LYS A 100 10.29 -0.82 13.10
C LYS A 100 10.17 -0.78 11.58
N MET A 101 9.69 -1.86 10.97
CA MET A 101 9.42 -1.93 9.53
C MET A 101 8.34 -0.92 9.13
N ASN A 102 7.24 -0.88 9.89
CA ASN A 102 6.13 0.05 9.70
C ASN A 102 6.56 1.51 9.79
N VAL A 103 7.31 1.88 10.82
CA VAL A 103 7.82 3.25 10.97
C VAL A 103 8.79 3.60 9.84
N ARG A 104 9.69 2.67 9.48
CA ARG A 104 10.76 2.92 8.51
C ARG A 104 10.26 3.06 7.08
N PHE A 105 9.26 2.26 6.70
CA PHE A 105 8.73 2.21 5.34
C PHE A 105 7.35 2.89 5.22
N GLY A 106 6.84 3.48 6.31
CA GLY A 106 5.52 4.12 6.31
C GLY A 106 4.37 3.11 6.19
N LEU A 107 4.56 1.87 6.62
CA LEU A 107 3.56 0.78 6.56
C LEU A 107 2.71 0.68 7.85
N SER A 108 2.82 1.68 8.74
CA SER A 108 2.05 1.70 9.97
C SER A 108 0.57 1.58 9.67
N ASP A 109 -0.11 0.75 10.46
CA ASP A 109 -1.55 0.59 10.49
C ASP A 109 -2.19 1.98 10.75
N ASN A 110 -2.39 2.75 9.69
CA ASN A 110 -2.63 4.18 9.75
C ASN A 110 -4.06 4.39 10.28
N GLN A 111 -4.17 4.52 11.61
CA GLN A 111 -5.46 4.57 12.30
C GLN A 111 -6.29 5.77 11.83
N GLU A 112 -5.65 6.90 11.52
CA GLU A 112 -6.29 8.07 10.93
C GLU A 112 -6.80 7.78 9.52
N LEU A 113 -6.01 7.11 8.68
CA LEU A 113 -6.46 6.65 7.36
C LEU A 113 -7.65 5.69 7.48
N LYS A 114 -7.59 4.70 8.39
CA LYS A 114 -8.70 3.75 8.64
C LYS A 114 -9.97 4.46 9.10
N LYS A 115 -9.83 5.42 10.00
CA LYS A 115 -10.94 6.26 10.48
C LYS A 115 -11.54 7.04 9.32
N GLY A 116 -10.71 7.73 8.54
CA GLY A 116 -11.13 8.46 7.34
C GLY A 116 -11.81 7.57 6.31
N ILE A 117 -11.31 6.34 6.11
CA ILE A 117 -11.94 5.34 5.23
C ILE A 117 -13.34 4.98 5.74
N ASN A 118 -13.48 4.62 7.02
CA ASN A 118 -14.76 4.21 7.58
C ASN A 118 -15.81 5.33 7.53
N GLU A 119 -15.42 6.56 7.85
CA GLU A 119 -16.28 7.73 7.74
C GLU A 119 -16.72 7.99 6.28
N THR A 120 -15.77 7.89 5.34
CA THR A 120 -16.05 8.10 3.90
C THR A 120 -16.97 7.01 3.37
N LYS A 121 -16.75 5.74 3.73
CA LYS A 121 -17.64 4.62 3.36
C LYS A 121 -19.07 4.91 3.78
N HIS A 122 -19.26 5.31 5.04
CA HIS A 122 -20.60 5.59 5.56
C HIS A 122 -21.32 6.69 4.77
N TRP A 123 -20.63 7.77 4.38
CA TRP A 123 -21.27 8.84 3.59
C TRP A 123 -21.53 8.42 2.14
N LEU A 124 -20.66 7.59 1.58
CA LEU A 124 -20.81 7.06 0.23
C LEU A 124 -21.94 6.05 0.08
N GLU A 125 -22.52 5.51 1.16
CA GLU A 125 -23.69 4.60 1.08
C GLU A 125 -24.86 5.20 0.29
N LYS A 126 -24.98 6.54 0.25
CA LYS A 126 -25.99 7.26 -0.54
C LYS A 126 -25.66 7.37 -2.04
N TYR A 127 -24.44 7.05 -2.44
CA TYR A 127 -23.87 7.22 -3.78
C TYR A 127 -23.33 5.87 -4.31
N PRO A 128 -24.21 4.93 -4.69
CA PRO A 128 -23.86 3.52 -4.86
C PRO A 128 -22.80 3.26 -5.92
N LYS A 129 -22.76 4.06 -7.00
CA LYS A 129 -21.74 3.95 -8.05
C LYS A 129 -20.35 4.29 -7.50
N SER A 130 -20.25 5.43 -6.82
CA SER A 130 -19.00 5.88 -6.19
C SER A 130 -18.56 4.93 -5.07
N PHE A 131 -19.48 4.48 -4.22
CA PHE A 131 -19.22 3.54 -3.13
C PHE A 131 -18.65 2.20 -3.61
N LYS A 132 -19.19 1.66 -4.70
CA LYS A 132 -18.72 0.40 -5.28
C LYS A 132 -17.26 0.51 -5.70
N VAL A 133 -16.93 1.49 -6.53
CA VAL A 133 -15.56 1.71 -7.03
C VAL A 133 -14.60 2.01 -5.88
N TYR A 134 -15.04 2.77 -4.89
CA TYR A 134 -14.24 3.06 -3.69
C TYR A 134 -13.86 1.79 -2.91
N ASN A 135 -14.81 0.89 -2.70
CA ASN A 135 -14.54 -0.37 -2.00
C ASN A 135 -13.64 -1.31 -2.83
N GLU A 136 -13.80 -1.34 -4.15
CA GLU A 136 -12.92 -2.10 -5.04
C GLU A 136 -11.47 -1.57 -4.96
N ALA A 137 -11.27 -0.26 -4.90
CA ALA A 137 -9.97 0.37 -4.69
C ALA A 137 -9.34 -0.07 -3.37
N LEU A 138 -10.11 -0.07 -2.29
CA LEU A 138 -9.64 -0.46 -0.95
C LEU A 138 -9.35 -1.96 -0.83
N ASP A 139 -10.10 -2.80 -1.52
CA ASP A 139 -9.82 -4.25 -1.57
C ASP A 139 -8.49 -4.52 -2.29
N LYS A 140 -8.23 -3.82 -3.40
CA LYS A 140 -6.93 -3.87 -4.10
C LYS A 140 -5.79 -3.36 -3.20
N TYR A 141 -6.01 -2.23 -2.53
CA TYR A 141 -5.06 -1.66 -1.57
C TYR A 141 -4.73 -2.64 -0.44
N GLY A 142 -5.74 -3.21 0.21
CA GLY A 142 -5.55 -4.14 1.33
C GLY A 142 -4.83 -5.44 0.94
N LYS A 143 -4.85 -5.81 -0.34
CA LYS A 143 -4.13 -6.97 -0.89
C LYS A 143 -2.71 -6.63 -1.36
N GLY A 144 -2.30 -5.36 -1.34
CA GLY A 144 -0.98 -4.92 -1.81
C GLY A 144 -0.75 -5.07 -3.31
N VAL A 145 -1.79 -5.38 -4.10
CA VAL A 145 -1.70 -5.65 -5.54
C VAL A 145 -2.32 -4.51 -6.35
N PHE A 146 -1.88 -4.36 -7.59
CA PHE A 146 -2.45 -3.39 -8.53
C PHE A 146 -2.49 -1.96 -7.98
N GLN A 147 -1.40 -1.51 -7.37
CA GLN A 147 -1.27 -0.19 -6.74
C GLN A 147 -1.70 0.98 -7.64
N ARG A 148 -1.37 0.91 -8.93
CA ARG A 148 -1.87 1.88 -9.93
C ARG A 148 -3.39 1.88 -10.04
N ASN A 149 -4.00 0.70 -10.07
CA ASN A 149 -5.44 0.58 -10.18
C ASN A 149 -6.14 1.14 -8.94
N VAL A 150 -5.50 1.07 -7.76
CA VAL A 150 -6.01 1.75 -6.55
C VAL A 150 -6.15 3.25 -6.82
N LEU A 151 -5.14 3.89 -7.43
CA LEU A 151 -5.19 5.30 -7.77
C LEU A 151 -6.30 5.58 -8.79
N ASP A 152 -6.35 4.81 -9.87
CA ASP A 152 -7.35 4.96 -10.94
C ASP A 152 -8.78 4.80 -10.40
N ASP A 153 -9.00 3.83 -9.51
CA ASP A 153 -10.31 3.62 -8.90
C ASP A 153 -10.67 4.72 -7.90
N MET A 154 -9.72 5.23 -7.10
CA MET A 154 -9.97 6.38 -6.22
C MET A 154 -10.41 7.60 -7.03
N ARG A 155 -9.82 7.80 -8.22
CA ARG A 155 -10.19 8.88 -9.13
C ARG A 155 -11.59 8.70 -9.68
N LEU A 156 -11.85 7.50 -10.20
CA LEU A 156 -13.15 7.18 -10.77
C LEU A 156 -14.25 7.29 -9.72
N SER A 157 -13.99 6.86 -8.48
CA SER A 157 -14.93 7.00 -7.38
C SER A 157 -15.25 8.47 -7.08
N LEU A 158 -14.25 9.36 -7.09
CA LEU A 158 -14.45 10.81 -6.92
C LEU A 158 -15.25 11.40 -8.09
N GLU A 159 -14.95 11.01 -9.32
CA GLU A 159 -15.71 11.45 -10.50
C GLU A 159 -17.18 11.06 -10.38
N LEU A 160 -17.47 9.81 -10.03
CA LEU A 160 -18.83 9.30 -9.87
C LEU A 160 -19.59 10.05 -8.76
N LEU A 161 -18.93 10.38 -7.66
CA LEU A 161 -19.53 11.20 -6.61
C LEU A 161 -19.89 12.60 -7.13
N LEU A 162 -18.99 13.24 -7.86
CA LEU A 162 -19.25 14.58 -8.41
C LEU A 162 -20.39 14.57 -9.44
N LYS A 163 -20.49 13.52 -10.26
CA LYS A 163 -21.61 13.33 -11.18
C LYS A 163 -22.95 13.29 -10.44
N ASP A 164 -23.02 12.55 -9.34
CA ASP A 164 -24.22 12.47 -8.51
C ASP A 164 -24.52 13.82 -7.80
N LEU A 165 -23.53 14.45 -7.15
CA LEU A 165 -23.70 15.71 -6.41
C LEU A 165 -24.03 16.92 -7.30
N LEU A 166 -23.47 16.96 -8.51
CA LEU A 166 -23.64 18.06 -9.46
C LEU A 166 -24.68 17.74 -10.55
N ASN A 167 -25.31 16.57 -10.46
CA ASN A 167 -26.32 16.06 -11.39
C ASN A 167 -25.93 16.25 -12.87
N ASN A 168 -24.76 15.72 -13.25
CA ASN A 168 -24.25 15.76 -14.62
C ASN A 168 -23.37 14.54 -14.94
N ASP A 169 -22.91 14.40 -16.19
CA ASP A 169 -22.08 13.26 -16.65
C ASP A 169 -20.67 13.66 -17.11
N ALA A 170 -20.18 14.85 -16.73
CA ALA A 170 -18.86 15.33 -17.12
C ALA A 170 -17.73 14.51 -16.49
N SER A 171 -16.60 14.36 -17.20
CA SER A 171 -15.37 13.79 -16.64
C SER A 171 -14.80 14.67 -15.53
N LEU A 172 -13.97 14.10 -14.66
CA LEU A 172 -13.44 14.79 -13.48
C LEU A 172 -12.85 16.18 -13.79
N GLU A 173 -12.03 16.32 -14.84
CA GLU A 173 -11.42 17.60 -15.23
C GLU A 173 -12.45 18.63 -15.70
N ASN A 174 -13.52 18.17 -16.34
CA ASN A 174 -14.60 19.03 -16.80
C ASN A 174 -15.54 19.44 -15.65
N GLN A 175 -15.51 18.74 -14.51
CA GLN A 175 -16.29 19.09 -13.32
C GLN A 175 -15.77 20.35 -12.62
N TRP A 176 -14.49 20.69 -12.69
CA TRP A 176 -13.88 21.71 -11.82
C TRP A 176 -14.55 23.09 -11.91
N LYS A 177 -14.89 23.51 -13.14
CA LYS A 177 -15.60 24.79 -13.36
C LYS A 177 -17.02 24.75 -12.80
N ILE A 178 -17.72 23.62 -12.95
CA ILE A 178 -19.09 23.42 -12.46
C ILE A 178 -19.08 23.41 -10.94
N LEU A 179 -18.15 22.66 -10.36
CA LEU A 179 -17.92 22.57 -8.93
C LEU A 179 -17.60 23.94 -8.32
N GLY A 180 -16.68 24.70 -8.92
CA GLY A 180 -16.31 26.04 -8.43
C GLY A 180 -17.51 26.99 -8.37
N LYS A 181 -18.41 26.94 -9.36
CA LYS A 181 -19.67 27.69 -9.34
C LYS A 181 -20.58 27.21 -8.20
N ARG A 182 -20.79 25.90 -8.08
CA ARG A 182 -21.65 25.31 -7.06
C ARG A 182 -21.17 25.64 -5.63
N LEU A 183 -19.87 25.55 -5.37
CA LEU A 183 -19.27 25.89 -4.07
C LEU A 183 -19.50 27.36 -3.71
N LYS A 184 -19.39 28.26 -4.68
CA LYS A 184 -19.70 29.68 -4.48
C LYS A 184 -21.17 29.90 -4.12
N ASP A 185 -22.08 29.17 -4.77
CA ASP A 185 -23.52 29.24 -4.49
C ASP A 185 -23.84 28.73 -3.06
N GLU A 186 -23.03 27.80 -2.53
CA GLU A 186 -23.09 27.29 -1.15
C GLU A 186 -22.27 28.14 -0.13
N ASN A 187 -21.90 29.37 -0.48
CA ASN A 187 -21.11 30.30 0.35
C ASN A 187 -19.74 29.76 0.82
N VAL A 188 -19.15 28.82 0.08
CA VAL A 188 -17.75 28.42 0.32
C VAL A 188 -16.84 29.59 -0.03
N SER A 189 -15.87 29.87 0.83
CA SER A 189 -14.94 30.98 0.59
C SER A 189 -14.14 30.77 -0.70
N LYS A 190 -13.77 31.87 -1.33
CA LYS A 190 -13.01 31.84 -2.59
C LYS A 190 -11.66 31.16 -2.40
N GLU A 191 -11.03 31.36 -1.24
CA GLU A 191 -9.76 30.75 -0.86
C GLU A 191 -9.86 29.23 -0.83
N ILE A 192 -10.91 28.68 -0.20
CA ILE A 192 -11.12 27.23 -0.14
C ILE A 192 -11.44 26.67 -1.53
N SER A 193 -12.28 27.37 -2.30
CA SER A 193 -12.61 26.96 -3.68
C SER A 193 -11.35 26.88 -4.56
N ASN A 194 -10.45 27.88 -4.47
CA ASN A 194 -9.19 27.91 -5.21
C ASN A 194 -8.22 26.80 -4.75
N VAL A 195 -8.17 26.51 -3.45
CA VAL A 195 -7.36 25.39 -2.92
C VAL A 195 -7.88 24.06 -3.46
N PHE A 196 -9.19 23.89 -3.49
CA PHE A 196 -9.82 22.67 -3.99
C PHE A 196 -9.54 22.42 -5.47
N GLU A 197 -9.61 23.47 -6.30
CA GLU A 197 -9.23 23.40 -7.72
C GLU A 197 -7.77 22.95 -7.90
N LYS A 198 -6.84 23.49 -7.10
CA LYS A 198 -5.42 23.07 -7.15
C LYS A 198 -5.22 21.62 -6.71
N ILE A 199 -5.89 21.19 -5.64
CA ILE A 199 -5.82 19.80 -5.16
C ILE A 199 -6.29 18.84 -6.25
N LEU A 200 -7.41 19.15 -6.89
CA LEU A 200 -7.95 18.33 -7.97
C LEU A 200 -7.05 18.32 -9.22
N SER A 201 -6.42 19.46 -9.55
CA SER A 201 -5.42 19.53 -10.62
C SER A 201 -4.22 18.64 -10.32
N TYR A 202 -3.60 18.77 -9.15
CA TYR A 202 -2.45 17.94 -8.78
C TYR A 202 -2.79 16.46 -8.69
N TYR A 203 -3.99 16.14 -8.23
CA TYR A 203 -4.52 14.79 -8.23
C TYR A 203 -4.58 14.21 -9.65
N GLY A 204 -5.11 14.98 -10.61
CA GLY A 204 -5.14 14.59 -12.02
C GLY A 204 -3.75 14.48 -12.65
N ASP A 205 -2.86 15.43 -12.37
CA ASP A 205 -1.50 15.48 -12.89
C ASP A 205 -0.64 14.31 -12.39
N TYR A 206 -0.70 14.03 -11.08
CA TYR A 206 -0.01 12.90 -10.48
C TYR A 206 -0.45 11.60 -11.17
N GLN A 207 -1.76 11.36 -11.27
CA GLN A 207 -2.24 10.15 -11.94
C GLN A 207 -1.79 10.08 -13.40
N ASN A 208 -1.86 11.17 -14.16
CA ASN A 208 -1.43 11.19 -15.55
C ASN A 208 0.06 10.86 -15.74
N GLN A 209 0.93 11.20 -14.78
CA GLN A 209 2.36 10.89 -14.84
C GLN A 209 2.66 9.42 -14.51
N TYR A 210 2.10 8.89 -13.41
CA TYR A 210 2.36 7.51 -12.97
C TYR A 210 1.65 6.46 -13.84
N ILE A 211 0.54 6.81 -14.50
CA ILE A 211 -0.14 5.99 -15.52
C ILE A 211 0.74 5.83 -16.79
N LYS A 212 1.60 6.80 -17.10
CA LYS A 212 2.36 6.81 -18.37
C LYS A 212 3.75 6.18 -18.30
N HIS A 213 4.39 6.14 -17.12
CA HIS A 213 5.83 5.80 -17.03
C HIS A 213 6.19 4.42 -16.43
N ASN A 214 5.21 3.55 -16.15
CA ASN A 214 5.46 2.18 -15.62
C ASN A 214 6.37 2.15 -14.38
N ASP A 215 6.31 3.20 -13.56
CA ASP A 215 7.11 3.33 -12.34
C ASP A 215 6.41 2.71 -11.14
N ASN A 216 7.21 2.12 -10.25
CA ASN A 216 6.79 1.62 -8.94
C ASN A 216 6.28 2.80 -8.08
N VAL A 217 4.96 2.98 -8.03
CA VAL A 217 4.29 3.92 -7.11
C VAL A 217 4.69 3.56 -5.68
N LYS A 218 5.10 4.54 -4.87
CA LYS A 218 5.47 4.28 -3.48
C LYS A 218 4.21 4.11 -2.62
N GLU A 219 4.21 3.13 -1.73
CA GLU A 219 3.07 2.82 -0.86
C GLU A 219 2.61 4.02 -0.01
N ASN A 220 3.55 4.81 0.50
CA ASN A 220 3.26 6.04 1.25
C ASN A 220 2.55 7.11 0.41
N GLU A 221 2.79 7.16 -0.90
CA GLU A 221 2.09 8.06 -1.81
C GLU A 221 0.65 7.58 -2.07
N ILE A 222 0.41 6.27 -2.09
CA ILE A 222 -0.94 5.69 -2.18
C ILE A 222 -1.77 6.07 -0.94
N GLU A 223 -1.21 5.90 0.26
CA GLU A 223 -1.89 6.31 1.51
C GLU A 223 -2.26 7.79 1.51
N LEU A 224 -1.36 8.65 1.03
CA LEU A 224 -1.62 10.08 0.89
C LEU A 224 -2.79 10.34 -0.07
N ILE A 225 -2.82 9.66 -1.20
CA ILE A 225 -3.90 9.79 -2.20
C ILE A 225 -5.24 9.31 -1.64
N ILE A 226 -5.28 8.18 -0.93
CA ILE A 226 -6.50 7.71 -0.28
C ILE A 226 -6.97 8.72 0.78
N SER A 227 -6.05 9.22 1.61
CA SER A 227 -6.37 10.23 2.64
C SER A 227 -6.94 11.51 2.02
N GLN A 228 -6.31 12.01 0.96
CA GLN A 228 -6.79 13.19 0.23
C GLN A 228 -8.16 12.94 -0.39
N THR A 229 -8.34 11.79 -1.04
CA THR A 229 -9.63 11.41 -1.65
C THR A 229 -10.74 11.40 -0.61
N ASN A 230 -10.48 10.81 0.57
CA ASN A 230 -11.40 10.81 1.71
C ASN A 230 -11.76 12.24 2.12
N THR A 231 -10.77 13.10 2.36
CA THR A 231 -11.01 14.50 2.76
C THR A 231 -11.84 15.26 1.72
N ILE A 232 -11.53 15.10 0.44
CA ILE A 232 -12.24 15.72 -0.68
C ILE A 232 -13.70 15.25 -0.70
N MET A 233 -13.94 13.94 -0.75
CA MET A 233 -15.29 13.37 -0.80
C MET A 233 -16.10 13.79 0.41
N GLN A 234 -15.48 13.75 1.59
CA GLN A 234 -16.10 14.16 2.82
C GLN A 234 -16.56 15.63 2.77
N PHE A 235 -15.64 16.53 2.41
CA PHE A 235 -15.97 17.95 2.27
C PHE A 235 -17.11 18.16 1.28
N LEU A 236 -17.03 17.55 0.09
CA LEU A 236 -18.04 17.69 -0.95
C LEU A 236 -19.42 17.22 -0.50
N ILE A 237 -19.51 16.05 0.16
CA ILE A 237 -20.79 15.56 0.65
C ILE A 237 -21.35 16.52 1.69
N LYS A 238 -20.56 16.93 2.69
CA LYS A 238 -21.01 17.87 3.73
C LYS A 238 -21.48 19.22 3.19
N THR A 239 -20.92 19.67 2.07
CA THR A 239 -21.20 20.99 1.50
C THR A 239 -22.29 20.95 0.43
N LEU A 240 -22.44 19.84 -0.30
CA LEU A 240 -23.27 19.78 -1.50
C LEU A 240 -24.48 18.84 -1.40
N SER A 241 -24.50 17.91 -0.43
CA SER A 241 -25.57 16.89 -0.28
C SER A 241 -26.81 17.39 0.43
#